data_AF-K1ZXT5-F1
#
_entry.id   AF-K1ZXT5-F1
#
_cell.length_a   1.000
_cell.length_b   1.000
_cell.length_c   1.000
_cell.angle_alpha   90.00
_cell.angle_beta   90.00
_cell.angle_gamma   90.00
#
_symmetry.space_group_name_H-M   'P 1'
#
loop_
_entity.id
_entity.type
_entity.pdbx_description
1 polymer ?
#
loop_
_entity_poly.entity_id
_entity_poly.type
_entity_poly.pdbx_seq_one_letter_code
_entity_poly.pdbx_strand_id
1 'polypeptide(L)' 'MQLFLMAIALVFVLEGLLPFLAPHLWRRVMQNMLIQPDKTVRMIGLVSMLIGLGLLYLLN' A
#
# COMPACT_ATOMS: atom_id res chain seq x y z
N MET A 1 7.54 14.05 -16.64
CA MET A 1 6.14 13.60 -16.85
C MET A 1 6.02 12.08 -16.98
N GLN A 2 6.82 11.41 -17.83
CA GLN A 2 6.72 9.96 -18.04
C GLN A 2 6.95 9.11 -16.77
N LEU A 3 7.96 9.43 -15.96
CA LEU A 3 8.24 8.71 -14.70
C LEU A 3 7.08 8.78 -13.70
N PHE A 4 6.40 9.92 -13.61
CA PHE A 4 5.24 10.10 -12.75
C PHE A 4 4.07 9.22 -13.18
N LEU A 5 3.78 9.19 -14.49
CA LEU A 5 2.74 8.32 -15.05
C LEU A 5 3.07 6.84 -14.85
N MET A 6 4.34 6.47 -14.98
CA MET A 6 4.79 5.09 -14.76
C MET A 6 4.67 4.68 -13.28
N ALA A 7 5.04 5.57 -12.34
CA ALA A 7 4.86 5.33 -10.92
C ALA A 7 3.37 5.13 -10.57
N ILE A 8 2.48 5.96 -11.11
CA ILE A 8 1.02 5.80 -10.94
C ILE A 8 0.57 4.45 -11.50
N ALA A 9 0.99 4.09 -12.71
CA ALA A 9 0.62 2.81 -13.31
C ALA A 9 1.05 1.62 -12.44
N LEU A 10 2.26 1.67 -11.88
CA LEU A 10 2.76 0.63 -10.97
C LEU A 10 1.94 0.54 -9.67
N VAL A 11 1.49 1.67 -9.10
CA VAL A 11 0.61 1.65 -7.93
C VAL A 11 -0.70 0.91 -8.24
N PHE A 12 -1.33 1.18 -9.39
CA PHE A 12 -2.55 0.47 -9.80
C PHE A 12 -2.31 -1.03 -10.02
N VAL A 13 -1.19 -1.41 -10.63
CA VAL A 13 -0.84 -2.82 -10.83
C VAL A 13 -0.64 -3.52 -9.49
N LEU A 14 0.10 -2.92 -8.57
CA LEU A 14 0.39 -3.51 -7.25
C LEU A 14 -0.87 -3.62 -6.38
N GLU A 15 -1.69 -2.57 -6.32
CA GLU A 15 -2.97 -2.59 -5.59
C GLU A 15 -3.95 -3.63 -6.19
N GLY A 16 -3.94 -3.82 -7.51
CA GLY A 16 -4.79 -4.82 -8.18
C GLY A 16 -4.30 -6.27 -8.07
N LEU A 17 -3.01 -6.48 -7.78
CA LEU A 17 -2.39 -7.81 -7.82
C LEU A 17 -2.90 -8.74 -6.71
N LEU A 18 -2.98 -8.24 -5.47
CA LEU A 18 -3.47 -9.01 -4.33
C LEU A 18 -4.96 -9.41 -4.43
N PRO A 19 -5.91 -8.51 -4.77
CA PRO A 19 -7.30 -8.90 -4.95
C PRO A 19 -7.52 -9.82 -6.16
N PHE A 20 -6.67 -9.74 -7.20
CA PHE A 20 -6.74 -10.63 -8.36
C PHE A 20 -6.21 -12.04 -8.06
N LEU A 21 -5.04 -12.16 -7.45
CA LEU A 21 -4.40 -13.46 -7.17
C LEU A 21 -4.98 -14.17 -5.95
N ALA A 22 -5.32 -13.42 -4.89
CA ALA A 22 -5.73 -13.99 -3.60
C ALA A 22 -6.90 -13.19 -2.99
N PRO A 23 -8.09 -13.20 -3.61
CA PRO A 23 -9.25 -12.41 -3.16
C PRO A 23 -9.70 -12.74 -1.74
N HIS A 24 -9.52 -13.98 -1.29
CA HIS A 24 -9.91 -14.40 0.06
C HIS A 24 -8.97 -13.84 1.14
N LEU A 25 -7.66 -13.82 0.85
CA LEU A 25 -6.67 -13.20 1.73
C LEU A 25 -6.92 -11.69 1.83
N TRP A 26 -7.17 -11.03 0.70
CA TRP A 26 -7.50 -9.60 0.67
C TRP A 26 -8.72 -9.27 1.54
N ARG A 27 -9.82 -10.02 1.38
CA ARG A 27 -11.02 -9.83 2.19
C ARG A 27 -10.75 -9.99 3.68
N ARG A 28 -9.96 -11.00 4.08
CA ARG A 28 -9.57 -11.22 5.47
C ARG A 28 -8.76 -10.05 6.03
N VAL A 29 -7.80 -9.51 5.27
CA VAL A 29 -7.00 -8.34 5.68
C VAL A 29 -7.89 -7.12 5.85
N MET A 30 -8.80 -6.85 4.92
CA MET A 30 -9.75 -5.75 5.01
C MET A 30 -10.69 -5.88 6.23
N GLN A 31 -11.22 -7.08 6.48
CA GLN A 31 -12.05 -7.35 7.66
C GLN A 31 -11.28 -7.12 8.97
N ASN A 32 -10.01 -7.54 9.02
CA ASN A 32 -9.15 -7.27 10.16
C ASN A 32 -8.87 -5.77 10.34
N MET A 33 -8.81 -4.99 9.26
CA MET A 33 -8.64 -3.53 9.37
C MET A 33 -9.88 -2.83 9.92
N LEU A 34 -11.08 -3.31 9.60
CA LEU A 34 -12.34 -2.70 10.08
C LEU A 34 -12.52 -2.78 11.60
N ILE A 35 -11.93 -3.81 12.25
CA ILE A 35 -12.00 -3.97 13.70
C ILE A 35 -10.88 -3.23 14.44
N GLN A 36 -9.90 -2.67 13.73
CA GLN A 36 -8.81 -1.93 14.35
C GLN A 36 -9.22 -0.48 14.59
N PRO A 37 -8.78 0.15 15.70
CA PRO A 37 -8.99 1.58 15.92
C PRO A 37 -8.33 2.41 14.80
N ASP A 38 -8.97 3.51 14.40
CA ASP A 38 -8.46 4.42 13.37
C ASP A 38 -7.01 4.87 13.60
N LYS A 39 -6.63 5.06 14.87
CA LYS A 39 -5.26 5.42 15.26
C LYS A 39 -4.23 4.37 14.80
N THR A 40 -4.57 3.10 14.93
CA THR A 40 -3.70 1.97 14.54
C THR A 40 -3.56 1.93 13.02
N VAL A 41 -4.66 2.03 12.28
CA VAL A 41 -4.65 2.04 10.81
C VAL A 41 -3.82 3.22 10.27
N ARG A 42 -3.99 4.40 10.86
CA ARG A 42 -3.19 5.59 10.51
C ARG A 42 -1.71 5.41 10.82
N MET A 43 -1.36 4.77 11.93
CA MET A 43 0.04 4.51 12.30
C MET A 43 0.69 3.53 11.31
N ILE A 44 -0.01 2.46 10.94
CA ILE A 44 0.47 1.50 9.92
C ILE A 44 0.73 2.23 8.60
N GLY A 45 -0.22 3.07 8.16
CA GLY A 45 -0.07 3.90 6.98
C GLY A 45 1.14 4.84 7.07
N LEU A 46 1.33 5.51 8.22
CA LEU A 46 2.45 6.42 8.44
C LEU A 46 3.80 5.70 8.38
N VAL A 47 3.94 4.55 9.05
CA VAL A 47 5.16 3.75 9.01
C VAL A 47 5.47 3.30 7.59
N SER A 48 4.46 2.82 6.84
CA SER A 48 4.62 2.45 5.43
C SER A 48 5.10 3.62 4.56
N MET A 49 4.49 4.81 4.73
CA MET A 49 4.91 6.01 4.02
C MET A 49 6.35 6.41 4.34
N LEU A 50 6.76 6.36 5.62
CA LEU A 50 8.12 6.69 6.04
C LEU A 50 9.16 5.71 5.49
N ILE A 51 8.84 4.41 5.46
CA ILE A 51 9.70 3.40 4.83
C ILE A 51 9.85 3.68 3.33
N GLY A 52 8.74 3.96 2.63
CA GLY A 52 8.77 4.30 1.21
C GLY A 52 9.59 5.57 0.92
N LEU A 53 9.42 6.62 1.72
CA LEU A 53 10.22 7.85 1.65
C LEU A 53 11.71 7.58 1.91
N GLY A 54 12.03 6.77 2.92
CA GLY A 54 13.41 6.38 3.23
C GLY A 54 14.07 5.60 2.09
N LEU A 55 13.35 4.64 1.50
CA LEU A 55 13.84 3.89 0.33
C LEU A 55 14.03 4.79 -0.89
N LEU A 56 13.09 5.69 -1.17
CA LEU A 56 13.24 6.68 -2.23
C LEU A 56 14.48 7.55 -2.01
N TYR A 57 14.73 8.02 -0.79
CA TYR A 57 15.92 8.82 -0.47
C TYR A 57 17.24 8.04 -0.58
N LEU A 58 17.24 6.74 -0.27
CA LEU A 58 18.43 5.89 -0.35
C LEU A 58 18.78 5.49 -1.80
N LEU A 59 17.77 5.30 -2.65
CA LEU A 59 17.94 4.81 -4.03
C LEU A 59 18.05 5.92 -5.08
N ASN A 60 17.75 7.16 -4.71
CA ASN A 60 17.81 8.34 -5.57
C ASN A 60 18.92 9.29 -5.14
#